data_AF-M0PK55-F1
#
_entry.id   AF-M0PK55-F1
#
_cell.length_a   1.000
_cell.length_b   1.000
_cell.length_c   1.000
_cell.angle_alpha   90.00
_cell.angle_beta   90.00
_cell.angle_gamma   90.00
#
_symmetry.space_group_name_H-M   'P 1'
#
loop_
_entity.id
_entity.type
_entity.pdbx_description
1 polymer ?
#
loop_
_entity_poly.entity_id
_entity_poly.type
_entity_poly.pdbx_seq_one_letter_code
_entity_poly.pdbx_strand_id
1 'polypeptide(L)'
;MSLVMQENLEGKAEIPRIINDGKESVEDIISNRKQISEKQDELEEVDRELRDISNELKSYDLPEDVDVSSLESQRSEIEGRISEMRQEIGRVEHEIETLDEKVDEIDEKWREEAAKESKHRTMMRKLDFVEDAHEELTEIKQTILAQIRENTEENMNRYFNDLIWKDEDYTVELGEDYTVSVYGRHGDNKIGSLSAGEKQVLALSFMSALTKISGFNAPIVIDTPLGRISSKPKKRIAQNLPDYLMDTQITFLMTDEEYTDEVRAHLQNSVANEYLLDYSNEVTEVKGR
;
A
#
# COMPACT_ATOMS: atom_id res chain seq x y z
N MET A 1 22.30 -21.73 -24.33
CA MET A 1 23.55 -21.46 -23.61
C MET A 1 23.70 -19.95 -23.49
N SER A 2 22.73 -19.29 -22.85
CA SER A 2 22.70 -18.84 -21.44
C SER A 2 23.87 -17.90 -21.10
N LEU A 3 23.54 -16.67 -20.71
CA LEU A 3 24.45 -15.63 -20.20
C LEU A 3 25.51 -16.17 -19.24
N VAL A 4 25.16 -17.19 -18.46
CA VAL A 4 26.05 -17.93 -17.53
C VAL A 4 27.31 -18.50 -18.20
N MET A 5 27.27 -18.87 -19.49
CA MET A 5 28.47 -19.30 -20.21
C MET A 5 29.34 -18.13 -20.67
N GLN A 6 28.74 -16.98 -20.96
CA GLN A 6 29.45 -15.77 -21.37
C GLN A 6 30.16 -15.13 -20.17
N GLU A 7 29.49 -15.03 -19.02
CA GLU A 7 30.09 -14.62 -17.74
C GLU A 7 31.22 -15.57 -17.30
N ASN A 8 31.08 -16.88 -17.52
CA ASN A 8 32.15 -17.85 -17.23
C ASN A 8 33.36 -17.74 -18.17
N LEU A 9 33.17 -17.24 -19.40
CA LEU A 9 34.24 -17.02 -20.37
C LEU A 9 34.97 -15.69 -20.09
N GLU A 10 34.23 -14.64 -19.73
CA GLU A 10 34.80 -13.37 -19.26
C GLU A 10 35.55 -13.55 -17.94
N GLY A 11 34.96 -14.22 -16.94
CA GLY A 11 35.63 -14.51 -15.68
C GLY A 11 36.88 -15.39 -15.83
N LYS A 12 36.88 -16.34 -16.78
CA LYS A 12 38.08 -17.13 -17.10
C LYS A 12 39.22 -16.34 -17.75
N ALA A 13 38.92 -15.21 -18.40
CA ALA A 13 39.92 -14.35 -19.03
C ALA A 13 40.35 -13.19 -18.12
N GLU A 14 39.42 -12.62 -17.34
CA GLU A 14 39.69 -11.57 -16.37
C GLU A 14 40.49 -12.05 -15.16
N ILE A 15 40.18 -13.22 -14.59
CA ILE A 15 40.90 -13.70 -13.40
C ILE A 15 42.41 -13.86 -13.67
N PRO A 16 42.85 -14.49 -14.77
CA PRO A 16 44.27 -14.55 -15.12
C PRO A 16 44.90 -13.16 -15.36
N ARG A 17 44.15 -12.23 -15.94
CA ARG A 17 44.61 -10.86 -16.18
C ARG A 17 44.79 -10.09 -14.88
N ILE A 18 43.82 -10.13 -13.97
CA ILE A 18 43.91 -9.52 -12.64
C ILE A 18 45.06 -10.14 -11.83
N ILE A 19 45.27 -11.46 -11.94
CA ILE A 19 46.42 -12.13 -11.32
C ILE A 19 47.74 -11.64 -11.94
N ASN A 20 47.79 -11.42 -13.25
CA ASN A 20 48.99 -10.96 -13.94
C ASN A 20 49.30 -9.48 -13.64
N ASP A 21 48.30 -8.61 -13.75
CA ASP A 21 48.38 -7.19 -13.39
C ASP A 21 48.74 -7.03 -11.89
N GLY A 22 48.19 -7.91 -11.04
CA GLY A 22 48.55 -7.99 -9.62
C GLY A 22 49.98 -8.48 -9.38
N LYS A 23 50.49 -9.42 -10.18
CA LYS A 23 51.90 -9.85 -10.13
C LYS A 23 52.85 -8.76 -10.58
N GLU A 24 52.52 -8.06 -11.66
CA GLU A 24 53.31 -6.93 -12.19
C GLU A 24 53.36 -5.80 -11.14
N SER A 25 52.23 -5.47 -10.52
CA SER A 25 52.17 -4.51 -9.42
C SER A 25 53.01 -4.94 -8.21
N VAL A 26 53.04 -6.24 -7.88
CA VAL A 26 53.89 -6.77 -6.80
C VAL A 26 55.37 -6.70 -7.17
N GLU A 27 55.74 -6.98 -8.42
CA GLU A 27 57.11 -6.84 -8.92
C GLU A 27 57.58 -5.38 -8.88
N ASP A 28 56.73 -4.43 -9.26
CA ASP A 28 57.00 -2.99 -9.14
C ASP A 28 57.18 -2.56 -7.69
N ILE A 29 56.33 -3.04 -6.77
CA ILE A 29 56.48 -2.77 -5.34
C ILE A 29 57.81 -3.33 -4.81
N ILE A 30 58.20 -4.55 -5.22
CA ILE A 30 59.47 -5.15 -4.81
C ILE A 30 60.66 -4.34 -5.37
N SER A 31 60.58 -3.91 -6.63
CA SER A 31 61.60 -3.09 -7.28
C SER A 31 61.77 -1.74 -6.58
N ASN A 32 60.66 -1.04 -6.30
CA ASN A 32 60.67 0.23 -5.58
C ASN A 32 61.22 0.06 -4.16
N ARG A 33 60.86 -1.04 -3.46
CA ARG A 33 61.38 -1.33 -2.12
C ARG A 33 62.88 -1.58 -2.13
N LYS A 34 63.40 -2.21 -3.18
CA LYS A 34 64.83 -2.41 -3.38
C LYS A 34 65.56 -1.08 -3.62
N GLN A 35 65.01 -0.21 -4.48
CA GLN A 35 65.58 1.12 -4.72
C GLN A 35 65.57 1.99 -3.46
N ILE A 36 64.51 1.91 -2.65
CA ILE A 36 64.46 2.59 -1.34
C ILE A 36 65.55 2.06 -0.41
N SER A 37 65.75 0.74 -0.35
CA SER A 37 66.83 0.14 0.45
C SER A 37 68.21 0.61 -0.01
N GLU A 38 68.48 0.59 -1.32
CA GLU A 38 69.76 1.05 -1.88
C GLU A 38 69.99 2.54 -1.58
N LYS A 39 68.96 3.38 -1.66
CA LYS A 39 69.04 4.80 -1.29
C LYS A 39 69.23 5.02 0.21
N GLN A 40 68.69 4.16 1.06
CA GLN A 40 68.93 4.21 2.50
C GLN A 40 70.36 3.83 2.85
N ASP A 41 70.91 2.80 2.20
CA ASP A 41 72.31 2.38 2.38
C ASP A 41 73.29 3.49 1.93
N GLU A 42 73.04 4.11 0.77
CA GLU A 42 73.82 5.27 0.30
C GLU A 42 73.76 6.45 1.30
N LEU A 43 72.58 6.71 1.87
CA LEU A 43 72.38 7.81 2.81
C LEU A 43 73.11 7.55 4.14
N GLU A 44 73.14 6.30 4.60
CA GLU A 44 73.93 5.91 5.77
C GLU A 44 75.44 6.01 5.54
N GLU A 45 75.92 5.71 4.33
CA GLU A 45 77.33 5.83 3.97
C GLU A 45 77.75 7.31 3.93
N VAL A 46 76.96 8.17 3.28
CA VAL A 46 77.17 9.62 3.26
C VAL A 46 77.11 10.23 4.66
N ASP A 47 76.20 9.77 5.53
CA ASP A 47 76.13 10.23 6.92
C ASP A 47 77.34 9.80 7.74
N ARG A 48 77.91 8.61 7.49
CA ARG A 48 79.16 8.18 8.12
C ARG A 48 80.33 9.03 7.66
N GLU A 49 80.45 9.27 6.35
CA GLU A 49 81.49 10.15 5.80
C GLU A 49 81.36 11.58 6.37
N LEU A 50 80.14 12.12 6.45
CA LEU A 50 79.88 13.42 7.07
C LEU A 50 80.27 13.46 8.55
N ARG A 51 80.03 12.38 9.30
CA ARG A 51 80.45 12.28 10.71
C ARG A 51 81.96 12.20 10.84
N ASP A 52 82.61 11.43 9.98
CA ASP A 52 84.07 11.28 9.99
C ASP A 52 84.74 12.60 9.63
N ILE A 53 84.26 13.30 8.59
CA ILE A 53 84.73 14.65 8.21
C ILE A 53 84.46 15.66 9.34
N SER A 54 83.29 15.62 9.97
CA SER A 54 82.97 16.46 11.14
C SER A 54 83.93 16.21 12.31
N ASN A 55 84.23 14.95 12.61
CA ASN A 55 85.15 14.58 13.68
C ASN A 55 86.60 14.99 13.35
N GLU A 56 86.98 14.89 12.09
CA GLU A 56 88.28 15.34 11.59
C GLU A 56 88.41 16.87 11.68
N LEU A 57 87.35 17.63 11.33
CA LEU A 57 87.29 19.09 11.45
C LEU A 57 87.34 19.57 12.90
N LYS A 58 86.78 18.82 13.86
CA LYS A 58 86.91 19.10 15.31
C LYS A 58 88.34 18.94 15.84
N SER A 59 89.22 18.24 15.11
CA SER A 59 90.58 17.93 15.54
C SER A 59 91.65 18.90 15.02
N TYR A 60 91.32 19.83 14.12
CA TYR A 60 92.28 20.78 13.53
C TYR A 60 92.25 22.14 14.25
N ASP A 61 93.39 22.54 14.83
CA ASP A 61 93.66 23.92 15.29
C ASP A 61 94.44 24.69 14.20
N LEU A 62 93.76 25.52 13.40
CA LEU A 62 94.36 26.45 12.40
C LEU A 62 93.43 27.68 12.19
N PRO A 63 93.90 28.76 11.54
CA PRO A 63 94.38 30.07 12.03
C PRO A 63 93.30 31.04 12.61
N GLU A 64 93.75 32.10 13.31
CA GLU A 64 93.05 33.05 14.22
C GLU A 64 91.71 33.72 13.80
N ASP A 65 91.13 33.49 12.61
CA ASP A 65 89.93 34.23 12.16
C ASP A 65 88.66 33.37 11.89
N VAL A 66 88.69 32.04 12.00
CA VAL A 66 87.47 31.20 11.86
C VAL A 66 87.49 29.99 12.82
N ASP A 67 86.62 30.00 13.83
CA ASP A 67 86.43 28.90 14.79
C ASP A 67 85.53 27.79 14.20
N VAL A 68 86.17 26.85 13.49
CA VAL A 68 85.52 25.71 12.81
C VAL A 68 84.83 24.76 13.80
N SER A 69 85.37 24.61 15.01
CA SER A 69 84.80 23.76 16.06
C SER A 69 83.45 24.30 16.57
N SER A 70 83.33 25.62 16.69
CA SER A 70 82.06 26.27 17.03
C SER A 70 81.00 26.11 15.95
N LEU A 71 81.38 26.19 14.67
CA LEU A 71 80.46 26.02 13.53
C LEU A 71 79.95 24.57 13.42
N GLU A 72 80.82 23.58 13.65
CA GLU A 72 80.42 22.18 13.66
C GLU A 72 79.51 21.83 14.86
N SER A 73 79.75 22.46 16.01
CA SER A 73 78.85 22.33 17.17
C SER A 73 77.47 22.93 16.87
N GLN A 74 77.40 24.08 16.21
CA GLN A 74 76.13 24.69 15.76
C GLN A 74 75.42 23.82 14.72
N ARG A 75 76.16 23.23 13.76
CA ARG A 75 75.60 22.29 12.79
C ARG A 75 74.97 21.08 13.49
N SER A 76 75.68 20.45 14.42
CA SER A 76 75.16 19.31 15.20
C SER A 76 73.90 19.67 16.01
N GLU A 77 73.84 20.87 16.57
CA GLU A 77 72.65 21.34 17.30
C GLU A 77 71.46 21.55 16.36
N ILE A 78 71.69 22.14 15.19
CA ILE A 78 70.67 22.32 14.14
C ILE A 78 70.17 20.97 13.63
N GLU A 79 71.06 19.99 13.41
CA GLU A 79 70.68 18.63 13.00
C GLU A 79 69.81 17.93 14.06
N GLY A 80 70.14 18.09 15.35
CA GLY A 80 69.31 17.59 16.45
C GLY A 80 67.92 18.20 16.43
N ARG A 81 67.82 19.52 16.25
CA ARG A 81 66.53 20.24 16.15
C ARG A 81 65.73 19.82 14.91
N ILE A 82 66.39 19.55 13.78
CA ILE A 82 65.73 19.03 12.57
C ILE A 82 65.14 17.64 12.85
N SER A 83 65.87 16.78 13.56
CA SER A 83 65.38 15.44 13.93
C SER A 83 64.15 15.52 14.84
N GLU A 84 64.18 16.38 15.86
CA GLU A 84 63.04 16.62 16.75
C GLU A 84 61.82 17.15 15.98
N MET A 85 62.03 18.14 15.09
CA MET A 85 60.96 18.69 14.25
C MET A 85 60.37 17.64 13.31
N ARG A 86 61.18 16.75 12.73
CA ARG A 86 60.69 15.65 11.88
C ARG A 86 59.86 14.65 12.65
N GLN A 87 60.27 14.32 13.87
CA GLN A 87 59.49 13.43 14.74
C GLN A 87 58.15 14.06 15.14
N GLU A 88 58.16 15.37 15.41
CA GLU A 88 56.95 16.12 15.73
C GLU A 88 56.00 16.22 14.52
N ILE A 89 56.54 16.43 13.31
CA ILE A 89 55.77 16.37 12.07
C ILE A 89 55.10 15.00 11.94
N GLY A 90 55.84 13.90 12.08
CA GLY A 90 55.25 12.56 11.98
C GLY A 90 54.18 12.27 13.03
N ARG A 91 54.34 12.81 14.25
CA ARG A 91 53.34 12.73 15.32
C ARG A 91 52.06 13.48 14.94
N VAL A 92 52.20 14.70 14.45
CA VAL A 92 51.08 15.54 14.03
C VAL A 92 50.38 14.97 12.80
N GLU A 93 51.13 14.42 11.83
CA GLU A 93 50.58 13.75 10.65
C GLU A 93 49.73 12.53 11.04
N HIS A 94 50.21 11.70 11.98
CA HIS A 94 49.44 10.58 12.48
C HIS A 94 48.20 11.01 13.28
N GLU A 95 48.30 12.12 14.02
CA GLU A 95 47.16 12.69 14.75
C GLU A 95 46.10 13.24 13.78
N ILE A 96 46.52 13.86 12.67
CA ILE A 96 45.63 14.29 11.58
C ILE A 96 44.92 13.08 10.96
N GLU A 97 45.67 12.03 10.59
CA GLU A 97 45.10 10.81 10.00
C GLU A 97 44.06 10.18 10.93
N THR A 98 44.37 10.07 12.23
CA THR A 98 43.44 9.53 13.24
C THR A 98 42.19 10.40 13.41
N LEU A 99 42.32 11.72 13.28
CA LEU A 99 41.20 12.65 13.38
C LEU A 99 40.32 12.60 12.13
N ASP A 100 40.90 12.47 10.94
CA ASP A 100 40.16 12.32 9.69
C ASP A 100 39.33 11.03 9.69
N GLU A 101 39.90 9.90 10.13
CA GLU A 101 39.15 8.64 10.29
C GLU A 101 37.94 8.80 11.23
N LYS A 102 38.09 9.56 12.32
CA LYS A 102 36.98 9.84 13.25
C LYS A 102 35.92 10.75 12.64
N VAL A 103 36.33 11.73 11.83
CA VAL A 103 35.39 12.61 11.11
C VAL A 103 34.54 11.78 10.15
N ASP A 104 35.18 10.89 9.39
CA ASP A 104 34.48 10.00 8.46
C ASP A 104 33.50 9.06 9.19
N GLU A 105 33.90 8.48 10.32
CA GLU A 105 33.02 7.62 11.14
C GLU A 105 31.80 8.40 11.67
N ILE A 106 32.00 9.64 12.11
CA ILE A 106 30.93 10.49 12.63
C ILE A 106 29.99 10.94 11.50
N ASP A 107 30.51 11.28 10.32
CA ASP A 107 29.70 11.68 9.18
C ASP A 107 28.81 10.53 8.67
N GLU A 108 29.34 9.30 8.63
CA GLU A 108 28.56 8.11 8.28
C GLU A 108 27.39 7.89 9.26
N LYS A 109 27.67 7.95 10.57
CA LYS A 109 26.63 7.83 11.61
C LYS A 109 25.59 8.93 11.52
N TRP A 110 26.01 10.17 11.25
CA TRP A 110 25.10 11.30 11.08
C TRP A 110 24.17 11.09 9.87
N ARG A 111 24.70 10.62 8.74
CA ARG A 111 23.90 10.30 7.54
C ARG A 111 22.87 9.20 7.81
N GLU A 112 23.24 8.15 8.54
CA GLU A 112 22.30 7.09 8.92
C GLU A 112 21.13 7.60 9.77
N GLU A 113 21.42 8.41 10.80
CA GLU A 113 20.39 8.97 11.67
C GLU A 113 19.50 9.98 10.93
N ALA A 114 20.08 10.85 10.10
CA ALA A 114 19.33 11.77 9.25
C ALA A 114 18.39 11.03 8.28
N ALA A 115 18.83 9.88 7.74
CA ALA A 115 17.99 9.04 6.89
C ALA A 115 16.82 8.41 7.66
N LYS A 116 17.02 8.02 8.94
CA LYS A 116 15.93 7.52 9.80
C LYS A 116 14.90 8.62 10.09
N GLU A 117 15.32 9.85 10.36
CA GLU A 117 14.42 10.99 10.57
C GLU A 117 13.58 11.29 9.32
N SER A 118 14.20 11.30 8.13
CA SER A 118 13.50 11.50 6.85
C SER A 118 12.46 10.40 6.57
N LYS A 119 12.83 9.14 6.83
CA LYS A 119 11.90 8.00 6.74
C LYS A 119 10.76 8.14 7.74
N HIS A 120 11.04 8.54 8.98
CA HIS A 120 10.03 8.75 10.01
C HIS A 120 9.05 9.86 9.63
N ARG A 121 9.55 11.00 9.15
CA ARG A 121 8.73 12.11 8.64
C ARG A 121 7.84 11.69 7.47
N THR A 122 8.37 10.87 6.56
CA THR A 122 7.59 10.30 5.44
C THR A 122 6.51 9.35 5.94
N MET A 123 6.80 8.56 6.98
CA MET A 123 5.86 7.63 7.58
C MET A 123 4.74 8.35 8.34
N MET A 124 5.06 9.41 9.08
CA MET A 124 4.07 10.27 9.73
C MET A 124 3.13 10.91 8.71
N ARG A 125 3.65 11.49 7.61
CA ARG A 125 2.80 12.04 6.53
C ARG A 125 1.86 11.01 5.92
N LYS A 126 2.31 9.75 5.80
CA LYS A 126 1.46 8.66 5.30
C LYS A 126 0.38 8.29 6.32
N LEU A 127 0.71 8.33 7.61
CA LEU A 127 -0.24 8.08 8.68
C LEU A 127 -1.33 9.17 8.67
N ASP A 128 -0.93 10.44 8.67
CA ASP A 128 -1.85 11.59 8.59
C ASP A 128 -2.80 11.44 7.38
N PHE A 129 -2.25 11.13 6.20
CA PHE A 129 -3.06 10.92 5.00
C PHE A 129 -4.05 9.75 5.13
N VAL A 130 -3.65 8.65 5.77
CA VAL A 130 -4.53 7.49 5.97
C VAL A 130 -5.62 7.80 6.99
N GLU A 131 -5.30 8.56 8.05
CA GLU A 131 -6.26 9.02 9.04
C GLU A 131 -7.30 9.96 8.40
N ASP A 132 -6.84 10.97 7.65
CA ASP A 132 -7.71 11.89 6.90
C ASP A 132 -8.61 11.12 5.91
N ALA A 133 -8.02 10.22 5.11
CA ALA A 133 -8.78 9.42 4.15
C ALA A 133 -9.80 8.50 4.83
N HIS A 134 -9.48 7.96 6.01
CA HIS A 134 -10.40 7.13 6.77
C HIS A 134 -11.59 7.94 7.29
N GLU A 135 -11.36 9.16 7.79
CA GLU A 135 -12.41 10.08 8.25
C GLU A 135 -13.35 10.43 7.08
N GLU A 136 -12.80 10.90 5.96
CA GLU A 136 -13.55 11.24 4.75
C GLU A 136 -14.37 10.06 4.21
N LEU A 137 -13.77 8.86 4.13
CA LEU A 137 -14.48 7.65 3.69
C LEU A 137 -15.61 7.25 4.66
N THR A 138 -15.43 7.51 5.96
CA THR A 138 -16.45 7.24 6.96
C THR A 138 -17.64 8.19 6.78
N GLU A 139 -17.39 9.48 6.54
CA GLU A 139 -18.44 10.46 6.25
C GLU A 139 -19.20 10.15 4.95
N ILE A 140 -18.46 9.82 3.88
CA ILE A 140 -19.05 9.40 2.60
C ILE A 140 -19.95 8.18 2.82
N LYS A 141 -19.48 7.17 3.55
CA LYS A 141 -20.27 5.98 3.87
C LYS A 141 -21.54 6.33 4.62
N GLN A 142 -21.47 7.17 5.65
CA GLN A 142 -22.64 7.59 6.43
C GLN A 142 -23.65 8.33 5.54
N THR A 143 -23.17 9.23 4.69
CA THR A 143 -24.00 9.98 3.73
C THR A 143 -24.73 9.04 2.76
N ILE A 144 -24.00 8.10 2.16
CA ILE A 144 -24.58 7.11 1.23
C ILE A 144 -25.63 6.25 1.94
N LEU A 145 -25.35 5.77 3.15
CA LEU A 145 -26.30 4.95 3.91
C LEU A 145 -27.57 5.74 4.26
N ALA A 146 -27.43 7.01 4.67
CA ALA A 146 -28.57 7.88 4.96
C ALA A 146 -29.43 8.08 3.70
N GLN A 147 -28.81 8.35 2.55
CA GLN A 147 -29.51 8.54 1.28
C GLN A 147 -30.21 7.25 0.81
N ILE A 148 -29.56 6.08 0.94
CA ILE A 148 -30.19 4.79 0.63
C ILE A 148 -31.40 4.56 1.52
N ARG A 149 -31.29 4.84 2.82
CA ARG A 149 -32.40 4.68 3.78
C ARG A 149 -33.57 5.58 3.41
N GLU A 150 -33.34 6.88 3.19
CA GLU A 150 -34.37 7.86 2.83
C GLU A 150 -35.08 7.48 1.52
N ASN A 151 -34.31 7.14 0.48
CA ASN A 151 -34.88 6.66 -0.78
C ASN A 151 -35.68 5.36 -0.59
N THR A 152 -35.21 4.45 0.28
CA THR A 152 -35.90 3.17 0.54
C THR A 152 -37.22 3.42 1.25
N GLU A 153 -37.24 4.31 2.22
CA GLU A 153 -38.44 4.74 2.93
C GLU A 153 -39.47 5.35 1.96
N GLU A 154 -39.04 6.32 1.14
CA GLU A 154 -39.92 6.98 0.18
C GLU A 154 -40.54 5.99 -0.81
N ASN A 155 -39.71 5.13 -1.41
CA ASN A 155 -40.17 4.12 -2.36
C ASN A 155 -41.06 3.06 -1.68
N MET A 156 -40.69 2.60 -0.50
CA MET A 156 -41.49 1.62 0.26
C MET A 156 -42.86 2.20 0.64
N ASN A 157 -42.90 3.46 1.09
CA ASN A 157 -44.15 4.15 1.41
C ASN A 157 -45.05 4.30 0.18
N ARG A 158 -44.49 4.69 -0.97
CA ARG A 158 -45.22 4.77 -2.24
C ARG A 158 -45.77 3.41 -2.65
N TYR A 159 -44.89 2.40 -2.77
CA TYR A 159 -45.28 1.08 -3.26
C TYR A 159 -46.30 0.40 -2.34
N PHE A 160 -46.17 0.57 -1.02
CA PHE A 160 -47.14 0.01 -0.09
C PHE A 160 -48.54 0.58 -0.30
N ASN A 161 -48.67 1.91 -0.44
CA ASN A 161 -49.96 2.56 -0.66
C ASN A 161 -50.54 2.28 -2.06
N ASP A 162 -49.70 2.09 -3.09
CA ASP A 162 -50.15 1.72 -4.43
C ASP A 162 -50.65 0.26 -4.50
N LEU A 163 -50.05 -0.64 -3.72
CA LEU A 163 -50.34 -2.07 -3.74
C LEU A 163 -51.45 -2.48 -2.76
N ILE A 164 -51.58 -1.79 -1.63
CA ILE A 164 -52.62 -2.10 -0.63
C ILE A 164 -54.01 -1.80 -1.22
N TRP A 165 -55.02 -2.57 -0.84
CA TRP A 165 -56.39 -2.46 -1.37
C TRP A 165 -57.35 -1.65 -0.50
N LYS A 166 -56.86 -1.19 0.66
CA LYS A 166 -57.63 -0.36 1.58
C LYS A 166 -57.56 1.08 1.10
N ASP A 167 -58.71 1.76 1.15
CA ASP A 167 -58.80 3.19 0.88
C ASP A 167 -58.46 3.99 2.16
N GLU A 168 -57.36 3.59 2.82
CA GLU A 168 -56.79 4.23 3.99
C GLU A 168 -55.35 4.60 3.69
N ASP A 169 -54.97 5.84 4.03
CA ASP A 169 -53.59 6.29 3.88
C ASP A 169 -52.75 5.72 5.02
N TYR A 170 -51.69 5.01 4.65
CA TYR A 170 -50.67 4.52 5.58
C TYR A 170 -49.39 5.32 5.41
N THR A 171 -48.69 5.57 6.51
CA THR A 171 -47.32 6.09 6.50
C THR A 171 -46.38 4.96 6.86
N VAL A 172 -45.50 4.59 5.94
CA VAL A 172 -44.43 3.62 6.19
C VAL A 172 -43.13 4.37 6.45
N GLU A 173 -42.52 4.10 7.60
CA GLU A 173 -41.26 4.72 8.03
C GLU A 173 -40.17 3.65 8.21
N LEU A 174 -38.93 4.00 7.90
CA LEU A 174 -37.76 3.15 8.08
C LEU A 174 -36.79 3.80 9.06
N GLY A 175 -36.77 3.29 10.30
CA GLY A 175 -35.92 3.81 11.37
C GLY A 175 -34.42 3.75 11.04
N GLU A 176 -33.61 4.45 11.83
CA GLU A 176 -32.13 4.42 11.71
C GLU A 176 -31.54 3.02 11.93
N ASP A 177 -32.23 2.19 12.71
CA ASP A 177 -31.94 0.78 12.95
C ASP A 177 -32.53 -0.16 11.87
N TYR A 178 -33.07 0.42 10.78
CA TYR A 178 -33.79 -0.27 9.71
C TYR A 178 -35.06 -1.00 10.16
N THR A 179 -35.61 -0.65 11.33
CA THR A 179 -36.92 -1.15 11.75
C THR A 179 -38.02 -0.47 10.95
N VAL A 180 -38.88 -1.28 10.31
CA VAL A 180 -40.04 -0.80 9.56
C VAL A 180 -41.21 -0.56 10.51
N SER A 181 -41.77 0.65 10.45
CA SER A 181 -43.01 1.01 11.15
C SER A 181 -44.08 1.39 10.14
N VAL A 182 -45.34 1.07 10.46
CA VAL A 182 -46.49 1.38 9.61
C VAL A 182 -47.52 2.08 10.48
N TYR A 183 -47.86 3.32 10.14
CA TYR A 183 -48.83 4.13 10.86
C TYR A 183 -50.11 4.26 10.03
N GLY A 184 -51.26 4.16 10.68
CA GLY A 184 -52.54 4.51 10.06
C GLY A 184 -52.80 6.02 10.09
N ARG A 185 -53.89 6.46 9.46
CA ARG A 185 -54.33 7.88 9.43
C ARG A 185 -54.37 8.60 10.80
N HIS A 186 -54.54 7.87 11.90
CA HIS A 186 -54.62 8.45 13.25
C HIS A 186 -53.27 8.46 13.99
N GLY A 187 -52.18 8.09 13.32
CA GLY A 187 -50.83 8.04 13.91
C GLY A 187 -50.58 6.82 14.79
N ASP A 188 -51.46 5.83 14.78
CA ASP A 188 -51.28 4.60 15.56
C ASP A 188 -50.46 3.56 14.79
N ASN A 189 -49.51 2.92 15.47
CA ASN A 189 -48.66 1.92 14.85
C ASN A 189 -49.46 0.63 14.57
N LYS A 190 -49.63 0.32 13.29
CA LYS A 190 -50.41 -0.79 12.75
C LYS A 190 -49.56 -2.02 12.42
N ILE A 191 -48.23 -1.99 12.53
CA ILE A 191 -47.35 -3.08 12.06
C ILE A 191 -47.74 -4.46 12.63
N GLY A 192 -48.07 -4.51 13.92
CA GLY A 192 -48.51 -5.73 14.60
C GLY A 192 -49.92 -6.18 14.20
N SER A 193 -50.76 -5.24 13.81
CA SER A 193 -52.16 -5.48 13.41
C SER A 193 -52.35 -5.79 11.92
N LEU A 194 -51.29 -5.68 11.11
CA LEU A 194 -51.37 -6.05 9.69
C LEU A 194 -51.73 -7.53 9.54
N SER A 195 -52.72 -7.79 8.70
CA SER A 195 -53.08 -9.13 8.24
C SER A 195 -51.92 -9.79 7.48
N ALA A 196 -52.01 -11.10 7.29
CA ALA A 196 -51.00 -11.85 6.55
C ALA A 196 -50.79 -11.32 5.12
N GLY A 197 -51.87 -10.91 4.44
CA GLY A 197 -51.81 -10.32 3.10
C GLY A 197 -51.18 -8.93 3.10
N GLU A 198 -51.48 -8.09 4.09
CA GLU A 198 -50.87 -6.75 4.21
C GLU A 198 -49.37 -6.84 4.50
N LYS A 199 -48.96 -7.78 5.35
CA LYS A 199 -47.54 -8.06 5.58
C LYS A 199 -46.82 -8.52 4.31
N GLN A 200 -47.51 -9.28 3.46
CA GLN A 200 -46.95 -9.71 2.18
C GLN A 200 -46.81 -8.54 1.20
N VAL A 201 -47.80 -7.65 1.14
CA VAL A 201 -47.71 -6.40 0.36
C VAL A 201 -46.55 -5.51 0.85
N LEU A 202 -46.38 -5.38 2.16
CA LEU A 202 -45.25 -4.66 2.74
C LEU A 202 -43.91 -5.27 2.34
N ALA A 203 -43.79 -6.61 2.39
CA ALA A 203 -42.58 -7.30 1.95
C ALA A 203 -42.28 -7.09 0.45
N LEU A 204 -43.30 -7.15 -0.41
CA LEU A 204 -43.16 -6.86 -1.84
C LEU A 204 -42.72 -5.41 -2.09
N SER A 205 -43.27 -4.47 -1.33
CA SER A 205 -42.93 -3.05 -1.40
C SER A 205 -41.48 -2.81 -0.99
N PHE A 206 -41.05 -3.42 0.11
CA PHE A 206 -39.68 -3.33 0.61
C PHE A 206 -38.67 -3.91 -0.39
N MET A 207 -38.93 -5.11 -0.91
CA MET A 207 -38.10 -5.74 -1.95
C MET A 207 -38.03 -4.87 -3.21
N SER A 208 -39.14 -4.29 -3.65
CA SER A 208 -39.17 -3.44 -4.85
C SER A 208 -38.38 -2.14 -4.63
N ALA A 209 -38.49 -1.53 -3.45
CA ALA A 209 -37.71 -0.35 -3.06
C ALA A 209 -36.21 -0.65 -3.06
N LEU A 210 -35.81 -1.76 -2.43
CA LEU A 210 -34.41 -2.18 -2.40
C LEU A 210 -33.86 -2.49 -3.79
N THR A 211 -34.63 -3.20 -4.62
CA THR A 211 -34.20 -3.57 -5.98
C THR A 211 -33.92 -2.31 -6.80
N LYS A 212 -34.81 -1.30 -6.71
CA LYS A 212 -34.64 -0.05 -7.46
C LYS A 212 -33.42 0.76 -7.03
N ILE A 213 -33.09 0.75 -5.73
CA ILE A 213 -32.00 1.57 -5.16
C ILE A 213 -30.64 0.86 -5.24
N SER A 214 -30.64 -0.46 -5.08
CA SER A 214 -29.40 -1.24 -5.01
C SER A 214 -28.57 -1.20 -6.29
N GLY A 215 -29.20 -0.93 -7.45
CA GLY A 215 -28.54 -1.00 -8.76
C GLY A 215 -28.07 -2.41 -9.14
N PHE A 216 -28.37 -3.41 -8.31
CA PHE A 216 -28.03 -4.82 -8.58
C PHE A 216 -29.14 -5.46 -9.41
N ASN A 217 -28.82 -5.74 -10.68
CA ASN A 217 -29.70 -6.48 -11.58
C ASN A 217 -29.55 -7.99 -11.36
N ALA A 218 -29.87 -8.46 -10.16
CA ALA A 218 -29.93 -9.89 -9.87
C ALA A 218 -31.32 -10.45 -10.25
N PRO A 219 -31.41 -11.66 -10.83
CA PRO A 219 -32.70 -12.28 -11.08
C PRO A 219 -33.41 -12.58 -9.77
N ILE A 220 -34.69 -12.24 -9.69
CA ILE A 220 -35.53 -12.46 -8.50
C ILE A 220 -36.45 -13.65 -8.78
N VAL A 221 -36.47 -14.62 -7.85
CA VAL A 221 -37.43 -15.73 -7.86
C VAL A 221 -38.33 -15.58 -6.65
N ILE A 222 -39.64 -15.48 -6.86
CA ILE A 222 -40.62 -15.36 -5.78
C ILE A 222 -41.57 -16.54 -5.83
N ASP A 223 -41.61 -17.27 -4.72
CA ASP A 223 -42.53 -18.38 -4.51
C ASP A 223 -43.82 -17.89 -3.84
N THR A 224 -44.96 -18.26 -4.40
CA THR A 224 -46.30 -17.87 -3.95
C THR A 224 -46.45 -16.36 -3.66
N PRO A 225 -46.13 -15.48 -4.64
CA PRO A 225 -46.10 -14.02 -4.43
C PRO A 225 -47.44 -13.43 -4.00
N LEU A 226 -48.56 -14.14 -4.17
CA LEU A 226 -49.93 -13.71 -3.89
C LEU A 226 -50.68 -14.65 -2.92
N GLY A 227 -50.01 -15.63 -2.32
CA GLY A 227 -50.66 -16.78 -1.68
C GLY A 227 -51.47 -16.44 -0.45
N ARG A 228 -51.11 -15.34 0.26
CA ARG A 228 -51.82 -14.88 1.47
C ARG A 228 -52.73 -13.68 1.19
N ILE A 229 -52.97 -13.37 -0.08
CA ILE A 229 -53.66 -12.18 -0.54
C ILE A 229 -55.03 -12.59 -1.09
N SER A 230 -56.10 -11.91 -0.67
CA SER A 230 -57.45 -12.16 -1.17
C SER A 230 -57.62 -11.64 -2.61
N SER A 231 -58.67 -12.06 -3.32
CA SER A 231 -58.83 -11.82 -4.77
C SER A 231 -58.72 -10.36 -5.22
N LYS A 232 -59.32 -9.40 -4.49
CA LYS A 232 -59.31 -7.97 -4.87
C LYS A 232 -57.91 -7.34 -4.85
N PRO A 233 -57.08 -7.53 -3.80
CA PRO A 233 -55.69 -7.03 -3.82
C PRO A 233 -54.75 -7.68 -4.83
N LYS A 234 -54.99 -8.94 -5.26
CA LYS A 234 -54.17 -9.59 -6.30
C LYS A 234 -54.11 -8.76 -7.59
N LYS A 235 -55.22 -8.09 -7.93
CA LYS A 235 -55.31 -7.22 -9.09
C LYS A 235 -54.34 -6.02 -9.03
N ARG A 236 -54.34 -5.26 -7.93
CA ARG A 236 -53.45 -4.08 -7.78
C ARG A 236 -51.99 -4.49 -7.89
N ILE A 237 -51.64 -5.64 -7.31
CA ILE A 237 -50.27 -6.17 -7.36
C ILE A 237 -49.90 -6.60 -8.78
N ALA A 238 -50.77 -7.33 -9.47
CA ALA A 238 -50.55 -7.74 -10.85
C ALA A 238 -50.40 -6.53 -11.81
N GLN A 239 -51.09 -5.42 -11.53
CA GLN A 239 -51.02 -4.20 -12.32
C GLN A 239 -49.73 -3.41 -12.08
N ASN A 240 -49.34 -3.23 -10.82
CA ASN A 240 -48.31 -2.25 -10.45
C ASN A 240 -46.93 -2.87 -10.22
N LEU A 241 -46.84 -4.11 -9.74
CA LEU A 241 -45.57 -4.74 -9.38
C LEU A 241 -44.58 -4.86 -10.56
N PRO A 242 -45.01 -5.21 -11.79
CA PRO A 242 -44.10 -5.24 -12.94
C PRO A 242 -43.45 -3.88 -13.24
N ASP A 243 -44.20 -2.79 -13.05
CA ASP A 243 -43.71 -1.44 -13.35
C ASP A 243 -42.61 -0.99 -12.38
N TYR A 244 -42.65 -1.47 -11.13
CA TYR A 244 -41.62 -1.17 -10.14
C TYR A 244 -40.32 -1.94 -10.36
N LEU A 245 -40.36 -2.98 -11.18
CA LEU A 245 -39.26 -3.93 -11.37
C LEU A 245 -38.89 -4.13 -12.86
N MET A 246 -39.22 -3.17 -13.73
CA MET A 246 -39.00 -3.27 -15.18
C MET A 246 -37.55 -3.60 -15.58
N ASP A 247 -36.57 -3.15 -14.79
CA ASP A 247 -35.14 -3.33 -15.07
C ASP A 247 -34.60 -4.68 -14.54
N THR A 248 -35.47 -5.55 -13.99
CA THR A 248 -35.09 -6.78 -13.28
C THR A 248 -35.81 -8.01 -13.83
N GLN A 249 -35.07 -9.09 -14.08
CA GLN A 249 -35.68 -10.37 -14.44
C GLN A 249 -36.37 -10.98 -13.22
N ILE A 250 -37.68 -11.26 -13.34
CA ILE A 250 -38.46 -11.91 -12.29
C ILE A 250 -39.00 -13.26 -12.77
N THR A 251 -38.92 -14.26 -11.90
CA THR A 251 -39.63 -15.53 -12.05
C THR A 251 -40.63 -15.66 -10.91
N PHE A 252 -41.93 -15.68 -11.24
CA PHE A 252 -42.98 -15.98 -10.27
C PHE A 252 -43.32 -17.47 -10.32
N LEU A 253 -43.32 -18.11 -9.15
CA LEU A 253 -43.88 -19.45 -8.96
C LEU A 253 -45.24 -19.25 -8.29
N MET A 254 -46.31 -19.43 -9.05
CA MET A 254 -47.69 -19.19 -8.60
C MET A 254 -48.52 -20.47 -8.70
N THR A 255 -49.42 -20.66 -7.74
CA THR A 255 -50.46 -21.69 -7.84
C THR A 255 -51.58 -21.25 -8.78
N ASP A 256 -52.48 -22.18 -9.12
CA ASP A 256 -53.71 -21.92 -9.88
C ASP A 256 -54.65 -20.92 -9.17
N GLU A 257 -54.66 -20.91 -7.83
CA GLU A 257 -55.40 -19.93 -7.04
C GLU A 257 -54.79 -18.52 -7.08
N GLU A 258 -53.49 -18.41 -7.37
CA GLU A 258 -52.76 -17.14 -7.45
C GLU A 258 -52.76 -16.55 -8.87
N TYR A 259 -52.52 -17.39 -9.88
CA TYR A 259 -52.45 -16.99 -11.28
C TYR A 259 -53.81 -17.15 -11.98
N THR A 260 -54.81 -16.42 -11.48
CA THR A 260 -56.16 -16.41 -12.05
C THR A 260 -56.20 -15.69 -13.41
N ASP A 261 -57.27 -15.87 -14.18
CA ASP A 261 -57.46 -15.18 -15.48
C ASP A 261 -57.37 -13.65 -15.35
N GLU A 262 -57.82 -13.06 -14.23
CA GLU A 262 -57.70 -11.62 -13.98
C GLU A 262 -56.24 -11.20 -13.75
N VAL A 263 -55.48 -11.97 -12.96
CA VAL A 263 -54.06 -11.70 -12.71
C VAL A 263 -53.26 -11.85 -14.00
N ARG A 264 -53.53 -12.92 -14.76
CA ARG A 264 -52.92 -13.17 -16.07
C ARG A 264 -53.18 -12.02 -17.04
N ALA A 265 -54.41 -11.52 -17.13
CA ALA A 265 -54.76 -10.41 -18.03
C ALA A 265 -54.00 -9.11 -17.73
N HIS A 266 -53.57 -8.89 -16.49
CA HIS A 266 -52.75 -7.75 -16.10
C HIS A 266 -51.25 -7.98 -16.30
N LEU A 267 -50.77 -9.20 -16.07
CA LEU A 267 -49.35 -9.53 -16.23
C LEU A 267 -48.92 -9.79 -17.69
N GLN A 268 -49.84 -10.19 -18.58
CA GLN A 268 -49.51 -10.66 -19.94
C GLN A 268 -48.61 -9.73 -20.76
N ASN A 269 -48.69 -8.41 -20.56
CA ASN A 269 -47.87 -7.45 -21.31
C ASN A 269 -46.42 -7.38 -20.81
N SER A 270 -46.15 -7.89 -19.61
CA SER A 270 -44.84 -7.88 -18.94
C SER A 270 -44.25 -9.28 -18.78
N VAL A 271 -44.92 -10.32 -19.29
CA VAL A 271 -44.49 -11.72 -19.22
C VAL A 271 -43.80 -12.12 -20.52
N ALA A 272 -42.52 -12.51 -20.43
CA ALA A 272 -41.77 -13.01 -21.57
C ALA A 272 -42.01 -14.51 -21.82
N ASN A 273 -42.18 -15.30 -20.76
CA ASN A 273 -42.42 -16.75 -20.85
C ASN A 273 -43.43 -17.18 -19.79
N GLU A 274 -44.40 -18.01 -20.18
CA GLU A 274 -45.40 -18.63 -19.30
C GLU A 274 -45.28 -20.15 -19.40
N TYR A 275 -45.22 -20.82 -18.25
CA TYR A 275 -45.14 -22.28 -18.17
C TYR A 275 -46.17 -22.82 -17.20
N LEU A 276 -46.83 -23.92 -17.57
CA LEU A 276 -47.70 -24.69 -16.70
C LEU A 276 -46.94 -25.94 -16.24
N LEU A 277 -46.83 -26.11 -14.92
CA LEU A 277 -46.31 -27.32 -14.29
C LEU A 277 -47.49 -28.27 -14.03
N ASP A 278 -47.57 -29.36 -14.78
CA ASP A 278 -48.63 -30.36 -14.68
C ASP A 278 -48.10 -31.63 -14.03
N TYR A 279 -48.50 -31.87 -12.78
CA TYR A 279 -48.07 -33.04 -12.03
C TYR A 279 -49.10 -34.16 -12.19
N SER A 280 -48.72 -35.21 -12.92
CA SER A 280 -49.55 -36.41 -13.10
C SER A 280 -48.69 -37.67 -13.06
N ASN A 281 -49.21 -38.76 -12.48
CA ASN A 281 -48.53 -40.06 -12.41
C ASN A 281 -47.08 -39.99 -11.87
N GLU A 282 -46.84 -39.22 -10.80
CA GLU A 282 -45.52 -39.03 -10.17
C GLU A 282 -44.46 -38.34 -11.07
N VAL A 283 -44.88 -37.71 -12.16
CA VAL A 283 -44.02 -36.95 -13.07
C VAL A 283 -44.58 -35.52 -13.22
N THR A 284 -43.69 -34.53 -13.13
CA THR A 284 -44.02 -33.14 -13.47
C THR A 284 -43.66 -32.88 -14.93
N GLU A 285 -44.67 -32.60 -15.76
CA GLU A 285 -44.47 -32.11 -17.11
C GLU A 285 -44.48 -30.58 -17.14
N VAL A 286 -43.56 -29.98 -17.90
CA VAL A 286 -43.50 -28.53 -18.12
C VAL A 286 -44.07 -28.22 -19.50
N LYS A 287 -45.22 -27.55 -19.53
CA LYS A 287 -45.92 -27.18 -20.77
C LYS A 287 -45.78 -25.68 -21.00
N GLY A 288 -45.29 -25.26 -22.16
CA GLY A 288 -45.31 -23.84 -22.56
C GLY A 288 -46.75 -23.39 -22.83
N ARG A 289 -47.09 -22.17 -22.39
CA ARG A 289 -48.43 -21.58 -22.54
C ARG A 289 -48.44 -20.31 -23.37
#